data_AF-A0A953EVY9-F1
#
_entry.id   AF-A0A953EVY9-F1
#
_cell.length_a   1.000
_cell.length_b   1.000
_cell.length_c   1.000
_cell.angle_alpha   90.00
_cell.angle_beta   90.00
_cell.angle_gamma   90.00
#
_symmetry.space_group_name_H-M   'P 1'
#
loop_
_entity.id
_entity.type
_entity.pdbx_description
1 polymer ?
#
loop_
_entity_poly.entity_id
_entity_poly.type
_entity_poly.pdbx_seq_one_letter_code
_entity_poly.pdbx_strand_id
1 'polypeptide(L)'
;MTAPASSFSLRPIDCLALASKYRWRWITPTLVGLILGSIYAAVRPDKWEAAQALLIRNEASNNIDGVGKFRHVDDMKVTQETLLELAKGRQVLSEALTKVGPPSGSPAAHWPTDIAIERLRKHVKLAPPKGAEFGKTELFYLKATDSDRQRSIDLAAAISMSLQTRYQEVLNKKATSMVRELENGVTLAKASVVESSSELAAMESQVGADLAELRILHASPSGTSDLRQKVVFIEGEIRRLETTQRSNQELDSLLRAAQQDPSHLVAAPNSLLESQPALKRLKEGLVDAQIKTAQLAGMMTESHPQLIAAQISEQQIRSEIHAELGIAIRGVEADARLLAGQVQNLQKQLDETNVRLARIARLRTDYSNCVAEVEQANKLLAIAEANLADARAKESGAEHASLINRIDVPDAGTKPVGPGRVATAGMGAVAGFLFGVALLVITIPLPRPNNPTSIGGRLFGRRAMDGVHAGPVAEPQAAAPAPLPATSTSARPQVTPNQAAAPSPSAPDRRGEAPQVKSAPRPPRSTTASGENLNLKQALERIGNA
;
A
#
# COMPACT_ATOMS: atom_id res chain seq x y z
N MET A 1 -20.70 76.83 0.70
CA MET A 1 -19.81 77.78 0.01
C MET A 1 -18.80 77.00 -0.80
N THR A 2 -19.16 76.60 -2.01
CA THR A 2 -18.29 75.91 -2.96
C THR A 2 -17.66 76.97 -3.85
N ALA A 3 -16.38 77.28 -3.62
CA ALA A 3 -15.61 78.10 -4.54
C ALA A 3 -15.54 77.38 -5.90
N PRO A 4 -15.83 78.05 -7.02
CA PRO A 4 -15.69 77.42 -8.33
C PRO A 4 -14.22 77.06 -8.54
N ALA A 5 -13.96 75.77 -8.79
CA ALA A 5 -12.66 75.31 -9.24
C ALA A 5 -12.39 75.95 -10.60
N SER A 6 -11.64 77.04 -10.61
CA SER A 6 -11.13 77.65 -11.83
C SER A 6 -10.22 76.63 -12.52
N SER A 7 -10.73 75.95 -13.54
CA SER A 7 -9.95 75.09 -14.41
C SER A 7 -8.94 75.95 -15.17
N PHE A 8 -7.70 75.97 -14.68
CA PHE A 8 -6.56 76.50 -15.41
C PHE A 8 -6.35 75.67 -16.67
N SER A 9 -7.01 76.07 -17.76
CA SER A 9 -6.76 75.54 -19.09
C SER A 9 -5.53 76.26 -19.65
N LEU A 10 -4.35 75.77 -19.28
CA LEU A 10 -3.12 76.12 -19.99
C LEU A 10 -3.28 75.65 -21.44
N ARG A 11 -3.45 76.60 -22.37
CA ARG A 11 -3.49 76.24 -23.79
C ARG A 11 -2.11 75.67 -24.15
N PRO A 12 -2.03 74.52 -24.83
CA PRO A 12 -0.75 73.88 -25.15
C PRO A 12 0.19 74.79 -25.94
N ILE A 13 -0.36 75.76 -26.69
CA ILE A 13 0.38 76.79 -27.43
C ILE A 13 1.13 77.74 -26.48
N ASP A 14 0.53 78.13 -25.35
CA ASP A 14 1.15 79.03 -24.38
C ASP A 14 2.29 78.34 -23.65
N CYS A 15 2.15 77.05 -23.32
CA CYS A 15 3.24 76.24 -22.78
C CYS A 15 4.43 76.15 -23.74
N LEU A 16 4.16 76.02 -25.05
CA LEU A 16 5.19 75.90 -26.09
C LEU A 16 5.92 77.24 -26.31
N ALA A 17 5.19 78.36 -26.28
CA ALA A 17 5.76 79.71 -26.34
C ALA A 17 6.58 80.05 -25.08
N LEU A 18 6.14 79.59 -23.90
CA LEU A 18 6.88 79.76 -22.65
C LEU A 18 8.17 78.92 -22.63
N ALA A 19 8.10 77.68 -23.11
CA ALA A 19 9.24 76.78 -23.22
C ALA A 19 10.30 77.32 -24.21
N SER A 20 9.88 77.95 -25.31
CA SER A 20 10.81 78.57 -26.27
C SER A 20 11.45 79.85 -25.73
N LYS A 21 10.68 80.69 -25.01
CA LYS A 21 11.17 81.93 -24.37
C LYS A 21 12.23 81.64 -23.30
N TYR A 22 12.05 80.60 -22.49
CA TYR A 22 12.99 80.18 -21.45
C TYR A 22 13.82 78.96 -21.86
N ARG A 23 14.20 78.87 -23.14
CA ARG A 23 14.92 77.70 -23.69
C ARG A 23 16.15 77.29 -22.87
N TRP A 24 16.94 78.25 -22.40
CA TRP A 24 18.15 77.97 -21.63
C TRP A 24 17.86 77.32 -20.27
N ARG A 25 16.71 77.58 -19.63
CA ARG A 25 16.40 77.05 -18.30
C ARG A 25 16.14 75.54 -18.29
N TRP A 26 15.65 74.97 -19.40
CA TRP A 26 15.45 73.53 -19.54
C TRP A 26 16.56 72.86 -20.35
N ILE A 27 17.20 73.55 -21.30
CA ILE A 27 18.33 73.00 -22.07
C ILE A 27 19.54 72.74 -21.17
N THR A 28 19.91 73.65 -20.28
CA THR A 28 21.08 73.48 -19.40
C THR A 28 21.01 72.20 -18.54
N PRO A 29 19.95 71.92 -17.75
CA PRO A 29 19.85 70.69 -16.98
C PRO A 29 19.73 69.43 -17.87
N THR A 30 19.13 69.53 -19.06
CA THR A 30 19.14 68.43 -20.06
C THR A 30 20.56 68.09 -20.49
N LEU A 31 21.35 69.13 -20.82
CA LEU A 31 22.74 68.97 -21.26
C LEU A 31 23.62 68.44 -20.13
N VAL A 32 23.44 68.95 -18.90
CA VAL A 32 24.12 68.43 -17.70
C VAL A 32 23.76 66.97 -17.47
N GLY A 33 22.48 66.60 -17.55
CA GLY A 33 22.02 65.21 -17.43
C GLY A 33 22.61 64.30 -18.51
N LEU A 34 22.71 64.77 -19.76
CA LEU A 34 23.37 64.05 -20.85
C LEU A 34 24.87 63.86 -20.59
N ILE A 35 25.57 64.90 -20.14
CA ILE A 35 27.01 64.84 -19.83
C ILE A 35 27.26 63.88 -18.67
N LEU A 36 26.52 64.01 -17.57
CA LEU A 36 26.62 63.12 -16.41
C LEU A 36 26.27 61.68 -16.78
N GLY A 37 25.22 61.47 -17.57
CA GLY A 37 24.86 60.15 -18.09
C GLY A 37 25.93 59.54 -19.00
N SER A 38 26.59 60.38 -19.82
CA SER A 38 27.69 59.96 -20.71
C SER A 38 28.96 59.62 -19.93
N ILE A 39 29.33 60.43 -18.94
CA ILE A 39 30.46 60.16 -18.03
C ILE A 39 30.19 58.85 -17.27
N TYR A 40 29.00 58.69 -16.72
CA TYR A 40 28.61 57.46 -16.03
C TYR A 40 28.66 56.25 -16.97
N ALA A 41 28.16 56.37 -18.20
CA ALA A 41 28.20 55.30 -19.20
C ALA A 41 29.63 54.93 -19.65
N ALA A 42 30.59 55.85 -19.57
CA ALA A 42 31.99 55.60 -19.88
C ALA A 42 32.76 54.95 -18.72
N VAL A 43 32.42 55.31 -17.47
CA VAL A 43 33.08 54.80 -16.25
C VAL A 43 32.48 53.47 -15.78
N ARG A 44 31.20 53.21 -16.07
CA ARG A 44 30.52 51.98 -15.66
C ARG A 44 31.18 50.78 -16.35
N PRO A 45 31.68 49.79 -15.59
CA PRO A 45 32.26 48.60 -16.18
C PRO A 45 31.19 47.84 -16.95
N ASP A 46 31.56 47.40 -18.15
CA ASP A 46 30.74 46.50 -18.94
C ASP A 46 30.59 45.19 -18.15
N LYS A 47 29.36 44.67 -18.08
CA LYS A 47 29.07 43.39 -17.44
C LYS A 47 28.76 42.38 -18.53
N TRP A 48 29.40 41.23 -18.50
CA TRP A 48 29.17 40.13 -19.42
C TRP A 48 28.44 39.01 -18.68
N GLU A 49 27.37 38.50 -19.27
CA GLU A 49 26.64 37.34 -18.76
C GLU A 49 26.94 36.16 -19.69
N ALA A 50 27.48 35.09 -19.12
CA ALA A 50 27.57 33.80 -19.79
C ALA A 50 26.44 32.91 -19.29
N ALA A 51 25.85 32.12 -20.19
CA ALA A 51 24.80 31.17 -19.86
C ALA A 51 25.21 29.76 -20.27
N GLN A 52 25.06 28.80 -19.36
CA GLN A 52 25.17 27.37 -19.63
C GLN A 52 23.78 26.76 -19.58
N ALA A 53 23.37 26.07 -20.65
CA ALA A 53 22.15 25.28 -20.65
C ALA A 53 22.37 23.96 -19.88
N LEU A 54 21.46 23.67 -18.94
CA LEU A 54 21.44 22.46 -18.12
C LEU A 54 20.10 21.74 -18.36
N LEU A 55 20.17 20.49 -18.76
CA LEU A 55 19.03 19.59 -18.85
C LEU A 55 18.97 18.73 -17.59
N ILE A 56 17.85 18.79 -16.88
CA ILE A 56 17.60 17.98 -15.70
C ILE A 56 16.74 16.80 -16.13
N ARG A 57 17.27 15.58 -16.02
CA ARG A 57 16.50 14.35 -16.24
C ARG A 57 16.48 13.51 -14.98
N ASN A 58 15.35 12.86 -14.71
CA ASN A 58 15.26 11.88 -13.63
C ASN A 58 15.64 10.49 -14.17
N GLU A 59 16.93 10.26 -14.37
CA GLU A 59 17.44 8.98 -14.86
C GLU A 59 17.57 7.93 -13.74
N ALA A 60 17.57 8.35 -12.47
CA ALA A 60 17.70 7.47 -11.32
C ALA A 60 16.37 6.79 -10.90
N SER A 61 15.20 7.33 -11.30
CA SER A 61 13.95 6.60 -11.12
C SER A 61 13.82 5.57 -12.23
N ASN A 62 14.19 4.32 -11.95
CA ASN A 62 13.92 3.17 -12.82
C ASN A 62 12.41 2.94 -12.86
N ASN A 63 11.72 3.72 -13.70
CA ASN A 63 10.27 3.74 -13.76
C ASN A 63 9.81 2.99 -15.01
N ILE A 64 8.84 2.09 -14.82
CA ILE A 64 8.25 1.26 -15.88
C ILE A 64 7.57 2.13 -16.96
N ASP A 65 7.15 3.35 -16.60
CA ASP A 65 6.44 4.28 -17.49
C ASP A 65 7.33 5.14 -18.40
N GLY A 66 8.65 4.91 -18.39
CA GLY A 66 9.61 5.56 -19.29
C GLY A 66 10.76 6.22 -18.54
N VAL A 67 11.98 5.86 -18.94
CA VAL A 67 13.23 6.39 -18.41
C VAL A 67 13.30 7.91 -18.63
N GLY A 68 13.61 8.67 -17.57
CA GLY A 68 14.01 10.08 -17.66
C GLY A 68 12.94 11.13 -17.36
N LYS A 69 11.65 10.77 -17.22
CA LYS A 69 10.58 11.74 -16.93
C LYS A 69 10.26 11.83 -15.45
N PHE A 70 10.01 13.05 -14.96
CA PHE A 70 9.47 13.26 -13.61
C PHE A 70 8.01 12.78 -13.54
N ARG A 71 7.65 12.07 -12.46
CA ARG A 71 6.28 11.60 -12.22
C ARG A 71 5.32 12.76 -11.94
N HIS A 72 5.80 13.77 -11.20
CA HIS A 72 5.04 14.94 -10.82
C HIS A 72 5.81 16.23 -11.11
N VAL A 73 5.08 17.27 -11.49
CA VAL A 73 5.61 18.64 -11.69
C VAL A 73 6.27 19.17 -10.42
N ASP A 74 5.74 18.80 -9.26
CA ASP A 74 6.25 19.22 -7.95
C ASP A 74 7.65 18.64 -7.67
N ASP A 75 7.89 17.36 -7.99
CA ASP A 75 9.21 16.73 -7.82
C ASP A 75 10.28 17.46 -8.65
N MET A 76 9.91 17.83 -9.87
CA MET A 76 10.78 18.58 -10.77
C MET A 76 11.07 19.99 -10.22
N LYS A 77 10.05 20.68 -9.70
CA LYS A 77 10.20 21.99 -9.08
C LYS A 77 11.10 21.94 -7.84
N VAL A 78 10.86 20.99 -6.93
CA VAL A 78 11.69 20.78 -5.72
C VAL A 78 13.14 20.48 -6.10
N THR A 79 13.37 19.67 -7.14
CA THR A 79 14.70 19.39 -7.67
C THR A 79 15.38 20.68 -8.17
N GLN A 80 14.65 21.51 -8.91
CA GLN A 80 15.18 22.76 -9.45
C GLN A 80 15.50 23.80 -8.35
N GLU A 81 14.65 23.91 -7.34
CA GLU A 81 14.88 24.74 -6.17
C GLU A 81 16.12 24.27 -5.41
N THR A 82 16.26 22.95 -5.23
CA THR A 82 17.45 22.36 -4.61
C THR A 82 18.72 22.66 -5.42
N LEU A 83 18.67 22.56 -6.75
CA LEU A 83 19.80 22.90 -7.62
C LEU A 83 20.15 24.40 -7.56
N LEU A 84 19.16 25.28 -7.48
CA LEU A 84 19.37 26.72 -7.31
C LEU A 84 20.09 27.01 -5.98
N GLU A 85 19.64 26.39 -4.89
CA GLU A 85 20.26 26.54 -3.57
C GLU A 85 21.69 26.00 -3.58
N LEU A 86 21.93 24.83 -4.17
CA LEU A 86 23.27 24.25 -4.31
C LEU A 86 24.18 25.12 -5.19
N ALA A 87 23.68 25.66 -6.30
CA ALA A 87 24.44 26.52 -7.20
C ALA A 87 24.89 27.82 -6.53
N LYS A 88 24.11 28.33 -5.57
CA LYS A 88 24.44 29.48 -4.72
C LYS A 88 25.20 29.11 -3.45
N GLY A 89 25.37 27.82 -3.19
CA GLY A 89 26.08 27.27 -2.04
C GLY A 89 27.52 27.74 -2.00
N ARG A 90 28.02 28.09 -0.81
CA ARG A 90 29.38 28.59 -0.60
C ARG A 90 30.44 27.66 -1.20
N GLN A 91 30.26 26.35 -1.05
CA GLN A 91 31.21 25.34 -1.52
C GLN A 91 31.33 25.31 -3.05
N VAL A 92 30.20 25.26 -3.78
CA VAL A 92 30.18 25.27 -5.25
C VAL A 92 30.82 26.55 -5.79
N LEU A 93 30.49 27.69 -5.19
CA LEU A 93 31.04 28.98 -5.60
C LEU A 93 32.53 29.12 -5.26
N SER A 94 32.98 28.62 -4.11
CA SER A 94 34.40 28.65 -3.74
C SER A 94 35.23 27.76 -4.67
N GLU A 95 34.78 26.53 -4.96
CA GLU A 95 35.47 25.62 -5.88
C GLU A 95 35.55 26.21 -7.29
N ALA A 96 34.45 26.80 -7.77
CA ALA A 96 34.42 27.47 -9.06
C ALA A 96 35.38 28.67 -9.11
N LEU A 97 35.39 29.51 -8.08
CA LEU A 97 36.32 30.64 -8.01
C LEU A 97 37.78 30.19 -7.90
N THR A 98 38.08 29.13 -7.14
CA THR A 98 39.43 28.55 -7.07
C THR A 98 39.88 28.07 -8.45
N LYS A 99 38.99 27.45 -9.21
CA LYS A 99 39.29 26.94 -10.56
C LYS A 99 39.53 28.05 -11.59
N VAL A 100 38.74 29.13 -11.53
CA VAL A 100 38.86 30.25 -12.47
C VAL A 100 39.96 31.24 -12.08
N GLY A 101 40.27 31.36 -10.79
CA GLY A 101 41.25 32.30 -10.28
C GLY A 101 40.73 33.74 -10.08
N PRO A 102 41.58 34.62 -9.49
CA PRO A 102 41.24 36.01 -9.22
C PRO A 102 41.05 36.81 -10.52
N PRO A 103 40.19 37.86 -10.53
CA PRO A 103 40.14 38.77 -11.65
C PRO A 103 41.46 39.52 -11.82
N SER A 104 41.76 39.95 -13.04
CA SER A 104 42.95 40.74 -13.37
C SER A 104 43.11 41.92 -12.40
N GLY A 105 44.26 41.97 -11.73
CA GLY A 105 44.59 43.02 -10.75
C GLY A 105 44.21 42.72 -9.29
N SER A 106 43.59 41.57 -8.98
CA SER A 106 43.37 41.13 -7.60
C SER A 106 44.51 40.23 -7.10
N PRO A 107 44.95 40.35 -5.84
CA PRO A 107 46.04 39.54 -5.28
C PRO A 107 45.64 38.07 -5.13
N ALA A 108 46.55 37.16 -5.51
CA ALA A 108 46.31 35.71 -5.50
C ALA A 108 46.43 35.03 -4.12
N ALA A 109 47.11 35.65 -3.16
CA ALA A 109 47.57 35.00 -1.93
C ALA A 109 46.45 34.46 -1.00
N HIS A 110 45.20 34.91 -1.15
CA HIS A 110 44.06 34.50 -0.31
C HIS A 110 42.78 34.30 -1.13
N TRP A 111 42.92 33.80 -2.36
CA TRP A 111 41.80 33.60 -3.26
C TRP A 111 41.20 32.19 -3.12
N PRO A 112 39.86 32.02 -3.09
CA PRO A 112 38.82 33.06 -3.06
C PRO A 112 38.57 33.62 -1.65
N THR A 113 38.27 34.92 -1.57
CA THR A 113 37.84 35.56 -0.31
C THR A 113 36.33 35.40 -0.10
N ASP A 114 35.88 35.44 1.16
CA ASP A 114 34.45 35.41 1.51
C ASP A 114 33.64 36.50 0.79
N ILE A 115 34.24 37.69 0.63
CA ILE A 115 33.64 38.79 -0.12
C ILE A 115 33.49 38.45 -1.61
N ALA A 116 34.47 37.77 -2.21
CA ALA A 116 34.39 37.33 -3.59
C ALA A 116 33.29 36.27 -3.78
N ILE A 117 33.14 35.35 -2.83
CA ILE A 117 32.08 34.33 -2.84
C ILE A 117 30.69 35.00 -2.75
N GLU A 118 30.48 35.91 -1.80
CA GLU A 118 29.19 36.62 -1.67
C GLU A 118 28.90 37.53 -2.86
N ARG A 119 29.95 38.14 -3.44
CA ARG A 119 29.82 38.90 -4.68
C ARG A 119 29.38 37.99 -5.83
N LEU A 120 30.00 36.83 -6.01
CA LEU A 120 29.63 35.88 -7.05
C LEU A 120 28.20 35.36 -6.84
N ARG A 121 27.81 35.03 -5.59
CA ARG A 121 26.45 34.57 -5.27
C ARG A 121 25.36 35.52 -5.77
N LYS A 122 25.58 36.84 -5.67
CA LYS A 122 24.65 37.87 -6.18
C LYS A 122 24.58 37.94 -7.72
N HIS A 123 25.61 37.44 -8.40
CA HIS A 123 25.75 37.48 -9.86
C HIS A 123 25.48 36.11 -10.53
N VAL A 124 25.15 35.08 -9.74
CA VAL A 124 24.73 33.77 -10.24
C VAL A 124 23.20 33.68 -10.20
N LYS A 125 22.62 33.31 -11.34
CA LYS A 125 21.16 33.13 -11.48
C LYS A 125 20.88 31.82 -12.20
N LEU A 126 19.87 31.08 -11.74
CA LEU A 126 19.25 30.01 -12.51
C LEU A 126 17.95 30.55 -13.07
N ALA A 127 17.77 30.48 -14.39
CA ALA A 127 16.57 30.97 -15.05
C ALA A 127 15.99 29.92 -16.00
N PRO A 128 14.67 29.69 -15.96
CA PRO A 128 14.00 28.86 -16.96
C PRO A 128 14.00 29.53 -18.35
N PRO A 129 13.87 28.75 -19.44
CA PRO A 129 13.74 29.27 -20.79
C PRO A 129 12.53 30.20 -20.91
N LYS A 130 12.73 31.34 -21.59
CA LYS A 130 11.67 32.29 -21.96
C LYS A 130 10.79 32.79 -20.79
N GLY A 131 11.31 32.75 -19.56
CA GLY A 131 10.55 33.16 -18.37
C GLY A 131 9.42 32.20 -17.99
N ALA A 132 9.49 30.93 -18.41
CA ALA A 132 8.59 29.90 -17.90
C ALA A 132 8.68 29.77 -16.37
N GLU A 133 7.71 29.12 -15.74
CA GLU A 133 7.80 28.84 -14.30
C GLU A 133 8.70 27.60 -14.05
N PHE A 134 9.38 27.58 -12.90
CA PHE A 134 10.06 26.38 -12.41
C PHE A 134 9.06 25.21 -12.33
N GLY A 135 9.48 24.03 -12.76
CA GLY A 135 8.66 22.83 -12.85
C GLY A 135 7.90 22.66 -14.17
N LYS A 136 7.93 23.62 -15.11
CA LYS A 136 7.27 23.43 -16.43
C LYS A 136 8.19 22.86 -17.51
N THR A 137 9.50 23.04 -17.39
CA THR A 137 10.49 22.59 -18.36
C THR A 137 11.61 21.84 -17.68
N GLU A 138 12.24 20.89 -18.38
CA GLU A 138 13.44 20.16 -17.92
C GLU A 138 14.74 20.97 -18.16
N LEU A 139 14.67 22.00 -19.01
CA LEU A 139 15.79 22.84 -19.41
C LEU A 139 15.91 24.11 -18.55
N PHE A 140 17.12 24.46 -18.13
CA PHE A 140 17.45 25.68 -17.38
C PHE A 140 18.73 26.33 -17.88
N TYR A 141 18.87 27.62 -17.64
CA TYR A 141 20.10 28.36 -17.89
C TYR A 141 20.74 28.78 -16.58
N LEU A 142 21.95 28.28 -16.32
CA LEU A 142 22.82 28.79 -15.29
C LEU A 142 23.59 29.99 -15.86
N LYS A 143 23.36 31.16 -15.27
CA LYS A 143 23.93 32.43 -15.71
C LYS A 143 24.94 32.92 -14.70
N ALA A 144 26.14 33.25 -15.15
CA ALA A 144 27.17 33.90 -14.35
C ALA A 144 27.53 35.25 -14.98
N THR A 145 27.54 36.31 -14.17
CA THR A 145 27.90 37.66 -14.63
C THR A 145 29.26 38.09 -14.07
N ASP A 146 30.14 38.59 -14.94
CA ASP A 146 31.43 39.17 -14.54
C ASP A 146 31.76 40.42 -15.37
N SER A 147 32.87 41.10 -15.06
CA SER A 147 33.33 42.27 -15.82
C SER A 147 34.13 41.90 -17.05
N ASP A 148 34.72 40.70 -17.07
CA ASP A 148 35.42 40.14 -18.22
C ASP A 148 34.58 39.06 -18.91
N ARG A 149 34.59 39.05 -20.25
CA ARG A 149 33.79 38.12 -21.05
C ARG A 149 34.28 36.68 -20.90
N GLN A 150 35.60 36.46 -20.95
CA GLN A 150 36.14 35.11 -20.87
C GLN A 150 35.95 34.55 -19.45
N ARG A 151 36.21 35.38 -18.45
CA ARG A 151 36.00 35.01 -17.05
C ARG A 151 34.56 34.66 -16.72
N SER A 152 33.56 35.32 -17.31
CA SER A 152 32.16 34.94 -17.09
C SER A 152 31.83 33.58 -17.70
N ILE A 153 32.38 33.25 -18.88
CA ILE A 153 32.29 31.93 -19.51
C ILE A 153 32.95 30.86 -18.61
N ASP A 154 34.16 31.11 -18.14
CA ASP A 154 34.92 30.19 -17.30
C ASP A 154 34.20 29.96 -15.95
N LEU A 155 33.63 31.01 -15.37
CA LEU A 155 32.80 30.91 -14.14
C LEU A 155 31.54 30.08 -14.39
N ALA A 156 30.81 30.31 -15.48
CA ALA A 156 29.62 29.52 -15.79
C ALA A 156 29.95 28.03 -15.98
N ALA A 157 31.06 27.71 -16.67
CA ALA A 157 31.56 26.34 -16.81
C ALA A 157 31.94 25.73 -15.46
N ALA A 158 32.72 26.44 -14.66
CA ALA A 158 33.23 25.95 -13.38
C ALA A 158 32.10 25.74 -12.36
N ILE A 159 31.15 26.67 -12.25
CA ILE A 159 29.97 26.54 -11.38
C ILE A 159 29.13 25.34 -11.82
N SER A 160 28.87 25.18 -13.12
CA SER A 160 28.07 24.06 -13.62
C SER A 160 28.71 22.70 -13.31
N MET A 161 30.04 22.61 -13.41
CA MET A 161 30.79 21.40 -13.07
C MET A 161 30.76 21.10 -11.57
N SER A 162 31.08 22.08 -10.72
CA SER A 162 31.01 21.91 -9.26
C SER A 162 29.60 21.63 -8.77
N LEU A 163 28.58 22.23 -9.39
CA LEU A 163 27.17 21.93 -9.11
C LEU A 163 26.84 20.47 -9.43
N GLN A 164 27.24 19.97 -10.59
CA GLN A 164 27.02 18.58 -10.99
C GLN A 164 27.69 17.61 -9.99
N THR A 165 28.96 17.84 -9.65
CA THR A 165 29.68 17.03 -8.66
C THR A 165 28.97 17.06 -7.30
N ARG A 166 28.64 18.26 -6.80
CA ARG A 166 28.02 18.38 -5.48
C ARG A 166 26.61 17.80 -5.42
N TYR A 167 25.83 17.94 -6.49
CA TYR A 167 24.51 17.34 -6.58
C TYR A 167 24.59 15.81 -6.59
N GLN A 168 25.54 15.24 -7.33
CA GLN A 168 25.80 13.81 -7.33
C GLN A 168 26.17 13.29 -5.94
N GLU A 169 27.01 14.01 -5.19
CA GLU A 169 27.33 13.65 -3.80
C GLU A 169 26.09 13.63 -2.90
N VAL A 170 25.19 14.60 -3.04
CA VAL A 170 23.94 14.67 -2.28
C VAL A 170 23.05 13.48 -2.62
N LEU A 171 22.93 13.13 -3.90
CA LEU A 171 22.15 11.98 -4.34
C LEU A 171 22.72 10.66 -3.83
N ASN A 172 24.03 10.46 -3.95
CA ASN A 172 24.69 9.26 -3.44
C ASN A 172 24.48 9.11 -1.93
N LYS A 173 24.67 10.20 -1.16
CA LYS A 173 24.39 10.19 0.29
C LYS A 173 22.94 9.84 0.61
N LYS A 174 21.99 10.39 -0.16
CA LYS A 174 20.56 10.08 0.01
C LYS A 174 20.26 8.62 -0.33
N ALA A 175 20.82 8.08 -1.42
CA ALA A 175 20.65 6.69 -1.83
C ALA A 175 21.20 5.73 -0.77
N THR A 176 22.46 5.91 -0.36
CA THR A 176 23.08 5.08 0.68
C THR A 176 22.35 5.19 2.03
N SER A 177 21.84 6.38 2.39
CA SER A 177 21.02 6.54 3.60
C SER A 177 19.69 5.80 3.50
N MET A 178 19.04 5.82 2.34
CA MET A 178 17.80 5.10 2.09
C MET A 178 18.01 3.58 2.12
N VAL A 179 19.08 3.10 1.49
CA VAL A 179 19.48 1.68 1.52
C VAL A 179 19.71 1.22 2.96
N ARG A 180 20.48 1.98 3.76
CA ARG A 180 20.72 1.65 5.17
C ARG A 180 19.43 1.57 5.98
N GLU A 181 18.51 2.51 5.77
CA GLU A 181 17.22 2.49 6.47
C GLU A 181 16.37 1.28 6.08
N LEU A 182 16.36 0.92 4.79
CA LEU A 182 15.65 -0.28 4.31
C LEU A 182 16.31 -1.58 4.78
N GLU A 183 17.64 -1.63 4.90
CA GLU A 183 18.37 -2.75 5.50
C GLU A 183 17.99 -2.95 6.98
N ASN A 184 17.85 -1.86 7.73
CA ASN A 184 17.32 -1.90 9.10
C ASN A 184 15.88 -2.43 9.11
N GLY A 185 15.03 -1.97 8.19
CA GLY A 185 13.66 -2.46 8.02
C GLY A 185 13.58 -3.97 7.71
N VAL A 186 14.44 -4.47 6.82
CA VAL A 186 14.56 -5.91 6.53
C VAL A 186 15.03 -6.68 7.76
N THR A 187 16.00 -6.16 8.50
CA THR A 187 16.50 -6.79 9.72
C THR A 187 15.40 -6.93 10.78
N LEU A 188 14.61 -5.88 10.98
CA LEU A 188 13.45 -5.90 11.88
C LEU A 188 12.38 -6.88 11.40
N ALA A 189 12.07 -6.90 10.11
CA ALA A 189 11.10 -7.84 9.54
C ALA A 189 11.55 -9.30 9.69
N LYS A 190 12.85 -9.58 9.50
CA LYS A 190 13.44 -10.91 9.75
C LYS A 190 13.32 -11.32 11.22
N ALA A 191 13.59 -10.41 12.14
CA ALA A 191 13.42 -10.67 13.57
C ALA A 191 11.97 -11.02 13.90
N SER A 192 11.00 -10.28 13.35
CA SER A 192 9.57 -10.58 13.51
C SER A 192 9.17 -11.95 12.95
N VAL A 193 9.69 -12.36 11.78
CA VAL A 193 9.44 -13.72 11.25
C VAL A 193 9.98 -14.80 12.19
N VAL A 194 11.17 -14.60 12.75
CA VAL A 194 11.76 -15.56 13.71
C VAL A 194 10.93 -15.63 14.99
N GLU A 195 10.51 -14.49 15.52
CA GLU A 195 9.67 -14.38 16.72
C GLU A 195 8.34 -15.12 16.52
N SER A 196 7.54 -14.75 15.52
CA SER A 196 6.25 -15.40 15.27
C SER A 196 6.39 -16.90 14.93
N SER A 197 7.46 -17.29 14.23
CA SER A 197 7.73 -18.71 13.94
C SER A 197 8.08 -19.49 15.21
N SER A 198 8.79 -18.86 16.15
CA SER A 198 9.12 -19.48 17.44
C SER A 198 7.89 -19.67 18.32
N GLU A 199 6.96 -18.72 18.31
CA GLU A 199 5.68 -18.81 19.02
C GLU A 199 4.80 -19.91 18.43
N LEU A 200 4.69 -19.98 17.09
CA LEU A 200 4.00 -21.07 16.41
C LEU A 200 4.63 -22.42 16.78
N ALA A 201 5.96 -22.54 16.74
CA ALA A 201 6.66 -23.77 17.09
C ALA A 201 6.44 -24.17 18.57
N ALA A 202 6.42 -23.21 19.48
CA ALA A 202 6.13 -23.46 20.90
C ALA A 202 4.70 -23.99 21.09
N MET A 203 3.73 -23.41 20.38
CA MET A 203 2.34 -23.89 20.38
C MET A 203 2.22 -25.29 19.78
N GLU A 204 2.88 -25.56 18.65
CA GLU A 204 2.89 -26.89 18.03
C GLU A 204 3.50 -27.96 18.96
N SER A 205 4.57 -27.61 19.67
CA SER A 205 5.17 -28.48 20.69
C SER A 205 4.22 -28.73 21.87
N GLN A 206 3.41 -27.75 22.28
CA GLN A 206 2.45 -27.90 23.38
C GLN A 206 1.28 -28.83 23.00
N VAL A 207 0.89 -28.84 21.73
CA VAL A 207 -0.17 -29.72 21.20
C VAL A 207 0.33 -31.17 21.13
N GLY A 208 1.58 -31.39 20.71
CA GLY A 208 2.21 -32.71 20.71
C GLY A 208 1.58 -33.68 19.70
N ALA A 209 1.14 -34.85 20.17
CA ALA A 209 0.58 -35.90 19.31
C ALA A 209 -0.71 -35.51 18.57
N ASP A 210 -1.39 -34.45 19.04
CA ASP A 210 -2.63 -33.92 18.45
C ASP A 210 -2.40 -32.93 17.30
N LEU A 211 -1.15 -32.66 16.93
CA LEU A 211 -0.81 -31.62 15.96
C LEU A 211 -1.41 -31.91 14.57
N ALA A 212 -1.43 -33.18 14.15
CA ALA A 212 -2.03 -33.57 12.88
C ALA A 212 -3.53 -33.23 12.81
N GLU A 213 -4.26 -33.52 13.89
CA GLU A 213 -5.70 -33.22 14.01
C GLU A 213 -5.95 -31.71 14.01
N LEU A 214 -5.14 -30.94 14.75
CA LEU A 214 -5.23 -29.49 14.80
C LEU A 214 -4.98 -28.87 13.41
N ARG A 215 -3.95 -29.33 12.70
CA ARG A 215 -3.62 -28.87 11.33
C ARG A 215 -4.72 -29.20 10.33
N ILE A 216 -5.31 -30.40 10.40
CA ILE A 216 -6.46 -30.79 9.55
C ILE A 216 -7.66 -29.87 9.83
N LEU A 217 -7.96 -29.60 11.11
CA LEU A 217 -9.05 -28.73 11.52
C LEU A 217 -8.84 -27.27 11.09
N HIS A 218 -7.59 -26.79 11.07
CA HIS A 218 -7.22 -25.48 10.56
C HIS A 218 -7.38 -25.41 9.03
N ALA A 219 -6.80 -26.36 8.29
CA ALA A 219 -6.80 -26.36 6.84
C ALA A 219 -8.21 -26.51 6.23
N SER A 220 -9.09 -27.28 6.86
CA SER A 220 -10.47 -27.44 6.43
C SER A 220 -11.42 -27.51 7.62
N PRO A 221 -12.29 -26.49 7.82
CA PRO A 221 -13.29 -26.51 8.89
C PRO A 221 -14.24 -27.72 8.84
N SER A 222 -14.44 -28.28 7.64
CA SER A 222 -15.27 -29.46 7.37
C SER A 222 -14.46 -30.74 7.17
N GLY A 223 -13.14 -30.72 7.39
CA GLY A 223 -12.29 -31.90 7.24
C GLY A 223 -12.74 -33.05 8.14
N THR A 224 -12.80 -34.26 7.58
CA THR A 224 -12.97 -35.49 8.35
C THR A 224 -11.67 -35.81 9.07
N SER A 225 -11.65 -35.64 10.40
CA SER A 225 -10.50 -35.93 11.24
C SER A 225 -10.55 -37.37 11.77
N ASP A 226 -9.41 -37.99 12.07
CA ASP A 226 -9.37 -39.40 12.50
C ASP A 226 -10.09 -39.57 13.84
N LEU A 227 -9.98 -38.57 14.72
CA LEU A 227 -10.72 -38.55 15.99
C LEU A 227 -12.24 -38.51 15.76
N ARG A 228 -12.74 -37.73 14.79
CA ARG A 228 -14.17 -37.71 14.47
C ARG A 228 -14.65 -39.02 13.85
N GLN A 229 -13.85 -39.64 12.98
CA GLN A 229 -14.16 -40.97 12.45
C GLN A 229 -14.21 -42.02 13.57
N LYS A 230 -13.27 -41.96 14.52
CA LYS A 230 -13.26 -42.83 15.70
C LYS A 230 -14.50 -42.64 16.58
N VAL A 231 -14.96 -41.40 16.79
CA VAL A 231 -16.21 -41.11 17.50
C VAL A 231 -17.40 -41.79 16.81
N VAL A 232 -17.59 -41.58 15.51
CA VAL A 232 -18.69 -42.19 14.74
C VAL A 232 -18.63 -43.71 14.79
N PHE A 233 -17.42 -44.28 14.71
CA PHE A 233 -17.22 -45.72 14.82
C PHE A 233 -17.60 -46.26 16.21
N ILE A 234 -17.14 -45.63 17.29
CA ILE A 234 -17.45 -46.04 18.66
C ILE A 234 -18.96 -45.93 18.93
N GLU A 235 -19.60 -44.83 18.51
CA GLU A 235 -21.06 -44.66 18.64
C GLU A 235 -21.84 -45.75 17.89
N GLY A 236 -21.38 -46.12 16.69
CA GLY A 236 -21.97 -47.22 15.92
C GLY A 236 -21.87 -48.55 16.66
N GLU A 237 -20.72 -48.86 17.24
CA GLU A 237 -20.51 -50.11 17.99
C GLU A 237 -21.30 -50.13 19.30
N ILE A 238 -21.39 -49.02 20.03
CA ILE A 238 -22.25 -48.90 21.23
C ILE A 238 -23.70 -49.22 20.87
N ARG A 239 -24.27 -48.59 19.83
CA ARG A 239 -25.67 -48.84 19.42
C ARG A 239 -25.91 -50.30 19.05
N ARG A 240 -24.93 -50.94 18.40
CA ARG A 240 -24.99 -52.36 18.05
C ARG A 240 -25.02 -53.23 19.30
N LEU A 241 -24.09 -53.03 20.24
CA LEU A 241 -24.00 -53.79 21.47
C LEU A 241 -25.22 -53.59 22.38
N GLU A 242 -25.74 -52.37 22.48
CA GLU A 242 -26.98 -52.09 23.22
C GLU A 242 -28.19 -52.83 22.63
N THR A 243 -28.27 -52.93 21.31
CA THR A 243 -29.34 -53.70 20.64
C THR A 243 -29.24 -55.18 20.99
N THR A 244 -28.03 -55.76 20.96
CA THR A 244 -27.80 -57.14 21.40
C THR A 244 -28.10 -57.32 22.89
N GLN A 245 -27.74 -56.35 23.74
CA GLN A 245 -28.02 -56.39 25.17
C GLN A 245 -29.53 -56.40 25.45
N ARG A 246 -30.31 -55.56 24.75
CA ARG A 246 -31.78 -55.55 24.88
C ARG A 246 -32.39 -56.89 24.46
N SER A 247 -31.92 -57.46 23.34
CA SER A 247 -32.34 -58.81 22.91
C SER A 247 -32.06 -59.87 23.97
N ASN A 248 -30.88 -59.83 24.61
CA ASN A 248 -30.55 -60.75 25.71
C ASN A 248 -31.42 -60.53 26.95
N GLN A 249 -31.79 -59.29 27.28
CA GLN A 249 -32.70 -58.99 28.40
C GLN A 249 -34.12 -59.52 28.12
N GLU A 250 -34.61 -59.37 26.90
CA GLU A 250 -35.89 -59.93 26.47
C GLU A 250 -35.86 -61.46 26.54
N LEU A 251 -34.79 -62.08 26.03
CA LEU A 251 -34.57 -63.52 26.13
C LEU A 251 -34.52 -64.00 27.59
N ASP A 252 -33.76 -63.34 28.47
CA ASP A 252 -33.71 -63.69 29.90
C ASP A 252 -35.11 -63.64 30.54
N SER A 253 -35.88 -62.58 30.28
CA SER A 253 -37.25 -62.44 30.79
C SER A 253 -38.17 -63.58 30.30
N LEU A 254 -38.04 -63.96 29.03
CA LEU A 254 -38.80 -65.04 28.43
C LEU A 254 -38.40 -66.40 29.03
N LEU A 255 -37.10 -66.66 29.19
CA LEU A 255 -36.58 -67.91 29.76
C LEU A 255 -37.02 -68.07 31.22
N ARG A 256 -37.06 -66.97 31.99
CA ARG A 256 -37.60 -66.98 33.37
C ARG A 256 -39.11 -67.25 33.41
N ALA A 257 -39.88 -66.68 32.49
CA ALA A 257 -41.30 -67.00 32.37
C ALA A 257 -41.50 -68.49 32.00
N ALA A 258 -40.73 -68.99 31.03
CA ALA A 258 -40.73 -70.40 30.65
C ALA A 258 -40.27 -71.35 31.77
N GLN A 259 -39.43 -70.88 32.69
CA GLN A 259 -39.01 -71.64 33.87
C GLN A 259 -40.16 -71.85 34.86
N GLN A 260 -41.15 -70.93 34.90
CA GLN A 260 -42.35 -71.07 35.73
C GLN A 260 -43.43 -71.90 35.04
N ASP A 261 -43.61 -71.71 33.73
CA ASP A 261 -44.52 -72.51 32.91
C ASP A 261 -43.88 -72.80 31.53
N PRO A 262 -43.50 -74.08 31.26
CA PRO A 262 -42.88 -74.49 30.00
C PRO A 262 -43.69 -74.16 28.75
N SER A 263 -45.01 -73.96 28.87
CA SER A 263 -45.91 -73.62 27.77
C SER A 263 -45.55 -72.27 27.14
N HIS A 264 -44.99 -71.33 27.91
CA HIS A 264 -44.50 -70.05 27.38
C HIS A 264 -43.32 -70.21 26.41
N LEU A 265 -42.53 -71.28 26.52
CA LEU A 265 -41.43 -71.56 25.59
C LEU A 265 -41.95 -71.91 24.19
N VAL A 266 -43.12 -72.55 24.10
CA VAL A 266 -43.74 -72.92 22.82
C VAL A 266 -44.17 -71.66 22.04
N ALA A 267 -44.65 -70.64 22.75
CA ALA A 267 -45.06 -69.36 22.18
C ALA A 267 -43.88 -68.40 21.86
N ALA A 268 -42.66 -68.74 22.28
CA ALA A 268 -41.49 -67.89 22.09
C ALA A 268 -41.12 -67.71 20.60
N PRO A 269 -40.84 -66.49 20.12
CA PRO A 269 -40.31 -66.25 18.78
C PRO A 269 -39.00 -67.03 18.56
N ASN A 270 -38.87 -67.68 17.40
CA ASN A 270 -37.67 -68.47 17.09
C ASN A 270 -36.40 -67.62 17.01
N SER A 271 -36.52 -66.32 16.70
CA SER A 271 -35.39 -65.37 16.67
C SER A 271 -34.71 -65.20 18.03
N LEU A 272 -35.47 -65.26 19.13
CA LEU A 272 -34.91 -65.17 20.48
C LEU A 272 -34.19 -66.47 20.89
N LEU A 273 -34.54 -67.60 20.27
CA LEU A 273 -33.93 -68.90 20.55
C LEU A 273 -32.74 -69.23 19.61
N GLU A 274 -32.39 -68.34 18.68
CA GLU A 274 -31.26 -68.57 17.74
C GLU A 274 -29.93 -68.75 18.46
N SER A 275 -29.72 -68.06 19.59
CA SER A 275 -28.54 -68.21 20.43
C SER A 275 -28.56 -69.47 21.31
N GLN A 276 -29.68 -70.19 21.36
CA GLN A 276 -29.90 -71.35 22.25
C GLN A 276 -30.42 -72.57 21.46
N PRO A 277 -29.57 -73.24 20.65
CA PRO A 277 -30.00 -74.32 19.76
C PRO A 277 -30.53 -75.56 20.51
N ALA A 278 -30.06 -75.82 21.73
CA ALA A 278 -30.56 -76.92 22.56
C ALA A 278 -32.03 -76.69 22.96
N LEU A 279 -32.35 -75.49 23.45
CA LEU A 279 -33.73 -75.12 23.79
C LEU A 279 -34.64 -75.11 22.57
N LYS A 280 -34.14 -74.66 21.40
CA LYS A 280 -34.89 -74.73 20.15
C LYS A 280 -35.28 -76.17 19.79
N ARG A 281 -34.34 -77.12 19.88
CA ARG A 281 -34.60 -78.55 19.63
C ARG A 281 -35.57 -79.14 20.65
N LEU A 282 -35.42 -78.79 21.92
CA LEU A 282 -36.32 -79.27 22.97
C LEU A 282 -37.73 -78.69 22.83
N LYS A 283 -37.87 -77.44 22.40
CA LYS A 283 -39.16 -76.84 22.04
C LYS A 283 -39.84 -77.61 20.92
N GLU A 284 -39.12 -77.88 19.83
CA GLU A 284 -39.62 -78.68 18.70
C GLU A 284 -40.03 -80.09 19.17
N GLY A 285 -39.18 -80.77 19.95
CA GLY A 285 -39.47 -82.08 20.51
C GLY A 285 -40.66 -82.11 21.48
N LEU A 286 -40.86 -81.05 22.27
CA LEU A 286 -42.03 -80.93 23.15
C LEU A 286 -43.32 -80.77 22.34
N VAL A 287 -43.29 -79.94 21.29
CA VAL A 287 -44.45 -79.77 20.39
C VAL A 287 -44.80 -81.11 19.73
N ASP A 288 -43.81 -81.84 19.23
CA ASP A 288 -44.01 -83.16 18.62
C ASP A 288 -44.56 -84.19 19.64
N ALA A 289 -44.02 -84.20 20.87
CA ALA A 289 -44.50 -85.05 21.95
C ALA A 289 -45.95 -84.73 22.34
N GLN A 290 -46.30 -83.44 22.45
CA GLN A 290 -47.67 -82.99 22.75
C GLN A 290 -48.66 -83.37 21.65
N ILE A 291 -48.30 -83.20 20.38
CA ILE A 291 -49.11 -83.63 19.25
C ILE A 291 -49.36 -85.14 19.32
N LYS A 292 -48.31 -85.93 19.60
CA LYS A 292 -48.41 -87.39 19.73
C LYS A 292 -49.28 -87.82 20.91
N THR A 293 -49.10 -87.20 22.08
CA THR A 293 -49.93 -87.46 23.27
C THR A 293 -51.40 -87.12 22.98
N ALA A 294 -51.68 -85.97 22.37
CA ALA A 294 -53.04 -85.54 22.04
C ALA A 294 -53.72 -86.49 21.03
N GLN A 295 -53.00 -86.93 20.00
CA GLN A 295 -53.49 -87.92 19.04
C GLN A 295 -53.83 -89.25 19.72
N LEU A 296 -52.94 -89.78 20.55
CA LEU A 296 -53.16 -91.03 21.27
C LEU A 296 -54.30 -90.92 22.28
N ALA A 297 -54.42 -89.79 23.00
CA ALA A 297 -55.49 -89.55 23.95
C ALA A 297 -56.88 -89.48 23.28
N GLY A 298 -56.95 -89.03 22.03
CA GLY A 298 -58.20 -89.04 21.25
C GLY A 298 -58.60 -90.42 20.75
N MET A 299 -57.65 -91.36 20.63
CA MET A 299 -57.87 -92.69 20.05
C MET A 299 -57.88 -93.83 21.08
N MET A 300 -57.27 -93.63 22.25
CA MET A 300 -57.01 -94.67 23.24
C MET A 300 -57.51 -94.25 24.62
N THR A 301 -57.84 -95.23 25.47
CA THR A 301 -58.19 -94.97 26.86
C THR A 301 -56.97 -94.56 27.69
N GLU A 302 -57.20 -93.83 28.79
CA GLU A 302 -56.15 -93.32 29.68
C GLU A 302 -55.17 -94.40 30.19
N SER A 303 -55.63 -95.64 30.32
CA SER A 303 -54.84 -96.78 30.80
C SER A 303 -54.02 -97.49 29.71
N HIS A 304 -54.10 -97.07 28.44
CA HIS A 304 -53.42 -97.76 27.35
C HIS A 304 -51.89 -97.55 27.42
N PRO A 305 -51.06 -98.61 27.28
CA PRO A 305 -49.61 -98.52 27.49
C PRO A 305 -48.91 -97.52 26.57
N GLN A 306 -49.40 -97.33 25.33
CA GLN A 306 -48.82 -96.35 24.40
C GLN A 306 -49.09 -94.90 24.82
N LEU A 307 -50.26 -94.61 25.38
CA LEU A 307 -50.59 -93.27 25.87
C LEU A 307 -49.75 -92.95 27.11
N ILE A 308 -49.63 -93.90 28.04
CA ILE A 308 -48.75 -93.77 29.21
C ILE A 308 -47.30 -93.53 28.78
N ALA A 309 -46.79 -94.28 27.79
CA ALA A 309 -45.44 -94.09 27.27
C ALA A 309 -45.25 -92.70 26.63
N ALA A 310 -46.25 -92.19 25.89
CA ALA A 310 -46.21 -90.85 25.32
C ALA A 310 -46.22 -89.76 26.41
N GLN A 311 -47.06 -89.91 27.44
CA GLN A 311 -47.10 -89.00 28.60
C GLN A 311 -45.78 -88.99 29.37
N ILE A 312 -45.17 -90.16 29.60
CA ILE A 312 -43.85 -90.26 30.25
C ILE A 312 -42.78 -89.55 29.40
N SER A 313 -42.77 -89.78 28.08
CA SER A 313 -41.83 -89.12 27.18
C SER A 313 -42.01 -87.60 27.17
N GLU A 314 -43.25 -87.11 27.14
CA GLU A 314 -43.55 -85.69 27.22
C GLU A 314 -43.08 -85.09 28.55
N GLN A 315 -43.36 -85.77 29.67
CA GLN A 315 -42.92 -85.33 31.00
C GLN A 315 -41.39 -85.32 31.12
N GLN A 316 -40.71 -86.30 30.51
CA GLN A 316 -39.25 -86.34 30.47
C GLN A 316 -38.69 -85.15 29.68
N ILE A 317 -39.22 -84.85 28.49
CA ILE A 317 -38.82 -83.68 27.70
C ILE A 317 -39.08 -82.38 28.49
N ARG A 318 -40.20 -82.27 29.22
CA ARG A 318 -40.45 -81.12 30.11
C ARG A 318 -39.39 -80.98 31.20
N SER A 319 -38.96 -82.09 31.80
CA SER A 319 -37.90 -82.08 32.83
C SER A 319 -36.53 -81.67 32.24
N GLU A 320 -36.21 -82.14 31.03
CA GLU A 320 -35.00 -81.77 30.30
C GLU A 320 -35.02 -80.27 29.93
N ILE A 321 -36.19 -79.75 29.49
CA ILE A 321 -36.39 -78.31 29.27
C ILE A 321 -36.11 -77.52 30.55
N HIS A 322 -36.64 -77.91 31.70
CA HIS A 322 -36.37 -77.20 32.96
C HIS A 322 -34.88 -77.16 33.32
N ALA A 323 -34.16 -78.27 33.12
CA ALA A 323 -32.72 -78.33 33.36
C ALA A 323 -31.95 -77.40 32.41
N GLU A 324 -32.27 -77.45 31.11
CA GLU A 324 -31.64 -76.61 30.09
C GLU A 324 -31.98 -75.12 30.25
N LEU A 325 -33.21 -74.77 30.66
CA LEU A 325 -33.60 -73.39 30.95
C LEU A 325 -32.70 -72.79 32.05
N GLY A 326 -32.38 -73.55 33.09
CA GLY A 326 -31.47 -73.09 34.14
C GLY A 326 -30.05 -72.81 33.64
N ILE A 327 -29.57 -73.61 32.67
CA ILE A 327 -28.26 -73.40 32.02
C ILE A 327 -28.32 -72.18 31.11
N ALA A 328 -29.35 -72.08 30.27
CA ALA A 328 -29.54 -70.99 29.33
C ALA A 328 -29.69 -69.63 30.03
N ILE A 329 -30.47 -69.53 31.12
CA ILE A 329 -30.59 -68.30 31.93
C ILE A 329 -29.21 -67.83 32.41
N ARG A 330 -28.40 -68.73 32.98
CA ARG A 330 -27.04 -68.38 33.43
C ARG A 330 -26.13 -67.93 32.28
N GLY A 331 -26.26 -68.57 31.11
CA GLY A 331 -25.53 -68.18 29.91
C GLY A 331 -25.90 -66.77 29.45
N VAL A 332 -27.20 -66.50 29.30
CA VAL A 332 -27.71 -65.18 28.87
C VAL A 332 -27.37 -64.09 29.88
N GLU A 333 -27.44 -64.36 31.18
CA GLU A 333 -26.99 -63.42 32.22
C GLU A 333 -25.49 -63.10 32.11
N ALA A 334 -24.65 -64.12 31.87
CA ALA A 334 -23.21 -63.93 31.71
C ALA A 334 -22.91 -63.07 30.47
N ASP A 335 -23.57 -63.35 29.35
CA ASP A 335 -23.46 -62.56 28.12
C ASP A 335 -23.94 -61.12 28.32
N ALA A 336 -25.06 -60.92 29.01
CA ALA A 336 -25.59 -59.59 29.31
C ALA A 336 -24.61 -58.76 30.16
N ARG A 337 -23.96 -59.38 31.15
CA ARG A 337 -22.91 -58.72 31.97
C ARG A 337 -21.68 -58.38 31.13
N LEU A 338 -21.25 -59.28 30.23
CA LEU A 338 -20.14 -59.04 29.32
C LEU A 338 -20.42 -57.86 28.38
N LEU A 339 -21.59 -57.84 27.75
CA LEU A 339 -22.02 -56.74 26.86
C LEU A 339 -22.09 -55.41 27.61
N ALA A 340 -22.66 -55.40 28.84
CA ALA A 340 -22.70 -54.20 29.66
C ALA A 340 -21.30 -53.65 29.96
N GLY A 341 -20.34 -54.53 30.27
CA GLY A 341 -18.94 -54.15 30.48
C GLY A 341 -18.28 -53.58 29.21
N GLN A 342 -18.56 -54.17 28.04
CA GLN A 342 -18.06 -53.65 26.76
C GLN A 342 -18.63 -52.27 26.42
N VAL A 343 -19.94 -52.09 26.58
CA VAL A 343 -20.61 -50.79 26.39
C VAL A 343 -20.00 -49.73 27.33
N GLN A 344 -19.81 -50.06 28.61
CA GLN A 344 -19.20 -49.13 29.56
C GLN A 344 -17.77 -48.74 29.16
N ASN A 345 -16.97 -49.69 28.66
CA ASN A 345 -15.61 -49.41 28.21
C ASN A 345 -15.57 -48.53 26.95
N LEU A 346 -16.45 -48.79 25.97
CA LEU A 346 -16.57 -47.95 24.78
C LEU A 346 -17.08 -46.54 25.12
N GLN A 347 -18.01 -46.41 26.06
CA GLN A 347 -18.49 -45.11 26.53
C GLN A 347 -17.36 -44.29 27.15
N LYS A 348 -16.50 -44.90 27.99
CA LYS A 348 -15.31 -44.24 28.53
C LYS A 348 -14.38 -43.75 27.41
N GLN A 349 -14.12 -44.57 26.40
CA GLN A 349 -13.29 -44.18 25.26
C GLN A 349 -13.92 -43.05 24.43
N LEU A 350 -15.25 -43.04 24.29
CA LEU A 350 -15.99 -41.97 23.63
C LEU A 350 -15.83 -40.65 24.38
N ASP A 351 -16.04 -40.67 25.70
CA ASP A 351 -15.91 -39.49 26.56
C ASP A 351 -14.47 -38.94 26.53
N GLU A 352 -13.46 -39.80 26.64
CA GLU A 352 -12.04 -39.43 26.50
C GLU A 352 -11.74 -38.79 25.13
N THR A 353 -12.27 -39.36 24.06
CA THR A 353 -12.08 -38.84 22.70
C THR A 353 -12.77 -37.49 22.51
N ASN A 354 -13.97 -37.31 23.07
CA ASN A 354 -14.70 -36.05 23.05
C ASN A 354 -14.00 -34.94 23.84
N VAL A 355 -13.44 -35.25 25.01
CA VAL A 355 -12.62 -34.31 25.80
C VAL A 355 -11.40 -33.87 25.00
N ARG A 356 -10.73 -34.81 24.31
CA ARG A 356 -9.58 -34.53 23.45
C ARG A 356 -9.97 -33.62 22.27
N LEU A 357 -11.06 -33.92 21.57
CA LEU A 357 -11.60 -33.07 20.49
C LEU A 357 -11.95 -31.65 20.98
N ALA A 358 -12.58 -31.52 22.14
CA ALA A 358 -12.92 -30.22 22.73
C ALA A 358 -11.67 -29.40 23.07
N ARG A 359 -10.61 -30.04 23.57
CA ARG A 359 -9.32 -29.38 23.81
C ARG A 359 -8.70 -28.86 22.51
N ILE A 360 -8.66 -29.68 21.46
CA ILE A 360 -8.13 -29.29 20.14
C ILE A 360 -8.95 -28.13 19.56
N ALA A 361 -10.27 -28.17 19.68
CA ALA A 361 -11.14 -27.10 19.20
C ALA A 361 -10.86 -25.74 19.87
N ARG A 362 -10.51 -25.74 21.16
CA ARG A 362 -10.11 -24.51 21.87
C ARG A 362 -8.77 -23.95 21.37
N LEU A 363 -7.77 -24.83 21.18
CA LEU A 363 -6.45 -24.44 20.69
C LEU A 363 -6.46 -23.96 19.22
N ARG A 364 -7.52 -24.28 18.47
CA ARG A 364 -7.66 -23.90 17.06
C ARG A 364 -7.59 -22.40 16.82
N THR A 365 -8.24 -21.60 17.65
CA THR A 365 -8.26 -20.14 17.47
C THR A 365 -6.87 -19.56 17.64
N ASP A 366 -6.18 -19.94 18.72
CA ASP A 366 -4.83 -19.45 19.01
C ASP A 366 -3.85 -19.91 17.92
N TYR A 367 -3.96 -21.16 17.47
CA TYR A 367 -3.16 -21.68 16.35
C TYR A 367 -3.41 -20.91 15.05
N SER A 368 -4.67 -20.62 14.73
CA SER A 368 -5.03 -19.83 13.56
C SER A 368 -4.43 -18.42 13.61
N ASN A 369 -4.36 -17.81 14.79
CA ASN A 369 -3.76 -16.49 14.98
C ASN A 369 -2.25 -16.55 14.73
N CYS A 370 -1.53 -17.49 15.36
CA CYS A 370 -0.09 -17.65 15.16
C CYS A 370 0.28 -17.95 13.69
N VAL A 371 -0.50 -18.79 13.01
CA VAL A 371 -0.30 -19.05 11.56
C VAL A 371 -0.50 -17.77 10.75
N ALA A 372 -1.56 -17.00 11.01
CA ALA A 372 -1.81 -15.75 10.31
C ALA A 372 -0.72 -14.70 10.56
N GLU A 373 -0.19 -14.62 11.78
CA GLU A 373 0.93 -13.74 12.15
C GLU A 373 2.21 -14.12 11.41
N VAL A 374 2.55 -15.41 11.34
CA VAL A 374 3.70 -15.90 10.56
C VAL A 374 3.52 -15.56 9.07
N GLU A 375 2.33 -15.75 8.50
CA GLU A 375 2.05 -15.37 7.11
C GLU A 375 2.20 -13.86 6.88
N GLN A 376 1.70 -13.04 7.81
CA GLN A 376 1.81 -11.59 7.73
C GLN A 376 3.26 -11.12 7.85
N ALA A 377 4.03 -11.67 8.80
CA ALA A 377 5.45 -11.37 8.97
C ALA A 377 6.26 -11.72 7.71
N ASN A 378 5.97 -12.87 7.09
CA ASN A 378 6.59 -13.26 5.82
C ASN A 378 6.25 -12.29 4.67
N LYS A 379 5.00 -11.83 4.58
CA LYS A 379 4.59 -10.82 3.58
C LYS A 379 5.33 -9.49 3.79
N LEU A 380 5.45 -9.04 5.03
CA LEU A 380 6.19 -7.82 5.36
C LEU A 380 7.67 -7.94 5.02
N LEU A 381 8.29 -9.09 5.32
CA LEU A 381 9.66 -9.39 4.93
C LEU A 381 9.85 -9.32 3.41
N ALA A 382 8.96 -9.97 2.64
CA ALA A 382 9.03 -9.96 1.18
C ALA A 382 8.92 -8.52 0.61
N ILE A 383 8.03 -7.69 1.15
CA ILE A 383 7.90 -6.28 0.75
C ILE A 383 9.17 -5.50 1.11
N ALA A 384 9.72 -5.69 2.31
CA ALA A 384 10.94 -5.02 2.75
C ALA A 384 12.14 -5.40 1.85
N GLU A 385 12.29 -6.67 1.51
CA GLU A 385 13.33 -7.15 0.60
C GLU A 385 13.16 -6.62 -0.82
N ALA A 386 11.93 -6.56 -1.34
CA ALA A 386 11.64 -5.96 -2.64
C ALA A 386 11.99 -4.46 -2.67
N ASN A 387 11.63 -3.71 -1.63
CA ASN A 387 11.97 -2.29 -1.51
C ASN A 387 13.48 -2.08 -1.40
N LEU A 388 14.19 -2.93 -0.64
CA LEU A 388 15.65 -2.88 -0.54
C LEU A 388 16.31 -3.18 -1.90
N ALA A 389 15.82 -4.19 -2.63
CA ALA A 389 16.32 -4.53 -3.95
C ALA A 389 16.13 -3.37 -4.94
N ASP A 390 14.95 -2.73 -4.94
CA ASP A 390 14.68 -1.54 -5.76
C ASP A 390 15.58 -0.35 -5.37
N ALA A 391 15.78 -0.11 -4.08
CA ALA A 391 16.67 0.96 -3.60
C ALA A 391 18.14 0.72 -4.00
N ARG A 392 18.63 -0.53 -3.93
CA ARG A 392 19.98 -0.89 -4.40
C ARG A 392 20.11 -0.72 -5.91
N ALA A 393 19.10 -1.09 -6.68
CA ALA A 393 19.08 -0.85 -8.12
C ALA A 393 19.16 0.66 -8.43
N LYS A 394 18.45 1.51 -7.66
CA LYS A 394 18.54 2.97 -7.77
C LYS A 394 19.90 3.53 -7.35
N GLU A 395 20.53 2.96 -6.32
CA GLU A 395 21.87 3.34 -5.90
C GLU A 395 22.90 3.07 -7.01
N SER A 396 22.91 1.86 -7.58
CA SER A 396 23.79 1.53 -8.72
C SER A 396 23.48 2.38 -9.96
N GLY A 397 22.20 2.70 -10.20
CA GLY A 397 21.80 3.61 -11.27
C GLY A 397 22.30 5.05 -11.02
N ALA A 398 22.26 5.52 -9.77
CA ALA A 398 22.69 6.86 -9.41
C ALA A 398 24.19 7.07 -9.65
N GLU A 399 25.04 6.05 -9.48
CA GLU A 399 26.48 6.15 -9.76
C GLU A 399 26.80 6.48 -11.23
N HIS A 400 25.92 6.11 -12.16
CA HIS A 400 26.14 6.26 -13.60
C HIS A 400 25.22 7.29 -14.27
N ALA A 401 24.07 7.58 -13.67
CA ALA A 401 23.08 8.50 -14.20
C ALA A 401 23.40 9.94 -13.79
N SER A 402 24.04 10.70 -14.67
CA SER A 402 24.20 12.15 -14.48
C SER A 402 22.86 12.86 -14.70
N LEU A 403 22.12 13.16 -13.63
CA LEU A 403 20.85 13.89 -13.74
C LEU A 403 20.98 15.29 -14.36
N ILE A 404 22.17 15.89 -14.31
CA ILE A 404 22.46 17.18 -14.92
C ILE A 404 23.30 16.93 -16.17
N ASN A 405 22.68 17.10 -17.34
CA ASN A 405 23.39 17.09 -18.61
C ASN A 405 23.61 18.51 -19.09
N ARG A 406 24.87 18.87 -19.31
CA ARG A 406 25.23 20.16 -19.89
C ARG A 406 24.93 20.12 -21.38
N ILE A 407 24.12 21.05 -21.85
CA ILE A 407 23.88 21.27 -23.27
C ILE A 407 24.85 22.36 -23.73
N ASP A 408 25.78 21.98 -24.60
CA ASP A 408 26.82 22.84 -25.15
C ASP A 408 27.82 23.40 -24.10
N VAL A 409 28.74 24.24 -24.58
CA VAL A 409 29.64 25.05 -23.74
C VAL A 409 28.96 26.35 -23.34
N PRO A 410 29.33 26.99 -22.22
CA PRO A 410 28.73 28.26 -21.85
C PRO A 410 29.07 29.30 -22.91
N ASP A 411 28.06 30.07 -23.34
CA ASP A 411 28.27 31.17 -24.28
C ASP A 411 27.91 32.50 -23.62
N ALA A 412 28.75 33.50 -23.89
CA ALA A 412 28.49 34.89 -23.54
C ALA A 412 28.08 35.63 -24.80
N GLY A 413 26.90 36.26 -24.75
CA GLY A 413 26.36 37.03 -25.86
C GLY A 413 27.36 38.06 -26.41
N THR A 414 27.17 38.50 -27.65
CA THR A 414 28.07 39.43 -28.34
C THR A 414 28.05 40.85 -27.79
N LYS A 415 27.17 41.16 -26.84
CA LYS A 415 27.00 42.48 -26.22
C LYS A 415 26.96 42.37 -24.70
N PRO A 416 27.51 43.35 -23.96
CA PRO A 416 27.41 43.38 -22.51
C PRO A 416 25.96 43.52 -22.05
N VAL A 417 25.64 42.93 -20.90
CA VAL A 417 24.32 42.95 -20.29
C VAL A 417 24.09 44.26 -19.53
N GLY A 418 23.10 45.02 -19.98
CA GLY A 418 22.68 46.29 -19.39
C GLY A 418 22.14 47.26 -20.44
N PRO A 419 21.59 48.41 -20.03
CA PRO A 419 21.30 49.48 -20.97
C PRO A 419 22.59 49.88 -21.66
N GLY A 420 22.60 49.85 -22.99
CA GLY A 420 23.77 50.26 -23.78
C GLY A 420 24.23 51.66 -23.38
N ARG A 421 25.50 51.99 -23.63
CA ARG A 421 26.07 53.30 -23.25
C ARG A 421 25.22 54.47 -23.78
N VAL A 422 24.69 54.33 -25.00
CA VAL A 422 23.77 55.29 -25.63
C VAL A 422 22.44 55.38 -24.88
N ALA A 423 21.86 54.25 -24.46
CA ALA A 423 20.60 54.25 -23.71
C ALA A 423 20.77 54.89 -22.31
N THR A 424 21.92 54.66 -21.66
CA THR A 424 22.24 55.29 -20.38
C THR A 424 22.44 56.80 -20.51
N ALA A 425 23.16 57.25 -21.55
CA ALA A 425 23.29 58.68 -21.86
C ALA A 425 21.94 59.32 -22.20
N GLY A 426 21.11 58.64 -23.00
CA GLY A 426 19.75 59.08 -23.33
C GLY A 426 18.85 59.19 -22.11
N MET A 427 18.91 58.23 -21.19
CA MET A 427 18.17 58.29 -19.92
C MET A 427 18.64 59.46 -19.05
N GLY A 428 19.94 59.74 -19.02
CA GLY A 428 20.49 60.94 -18.39
C GLY A 428 19.94 62.23 -18.99
N ALA A 429 19.82 62.30 -20.32
CA ALA A 429 19.22 63.43 -21.02
C ALA A 429 17.73 63.60 -20.69
N VAL A 430 16.95 62.50 -20.69
CA VAL A 430 15.53 62.54 -20.33
C VAL A 430 15.33 62.97 -18.88
N ALA A 431 16.11 62.42 -17.95
CA ALA A 431 16.07 62.82 -16.55
C ALA A 431 16.43 64.30 -16.38
N GLY A 432 17.48 64.77 -17.07
CA GLY A 432 17.87 66.18 -17.09
C GLY A 432 16.79 67.09 -17.69
N PHE A 433 16.10 66.64 -18.74
CA PHE A 433 14.99 67.35 -19.36
C PHE A 433 13.79 67.47 -18.43
N LEU A 434 13.35 66.37 -17.81
CA LEU A 434 12.24 66.39 -16.85
C LEU A 434 12.56 67.29 -15.66
N PHE A 435 13.79 67.22 -15.15
CA PHE A 435 14.27 68.12 -14.11
C PHE A 435 14.26 69.58 -14.57
N GLY A 436 14.68 69.85 -15.82
CA GLY A 436 14.64 71.17 -16.43
C GLY A 436 13.24 71.74 -16.59
N VAL A 437 12.27 70.93 -17.00
CA VAL A 437 10.86 71.32 -17.10
C VAL A 437 10.29 71.61 -15.71
N ALA A 438 10.58 70.77 -14.72
CA ALA A 438 10.14 71.01 -13.34
C ALA A 438 10.70 72.34 -12.80
N LEU A 439 11.99 72.60 -13.04
CA LEU A 439 12.66 73.84 -12.63
C LEU A 439 12.08 75.05 -13.39
N LEU A 440 11.72 74.88 -14.66
CA LEU A 440 11.05 75.90 -15.46
C LEU A 440 9.65 76.24 -14.90
N VAL A 441 8.85 75.24 -14.53
CA VAL A 441 7.52 75.44 -13.92
C VAL A 441 7.62 76.15 -12.56
N ILE A 442 8.63 75.82 -11.75
CA ILE A 442 8.81 76.43 -10.42
C ILE A 442 9.35 77.88 -10.51
N THR A 443 10.19 78.18 -11.50
CA THR A 443 10.91 79.47 -11.57
C THR A 443 10.26 80.53 -12.45
N ILE A 444 9.19 80.21 -13.17
CA ILE A 444 8.46 81.20 -13.96
C ILE A 444 7.33 81.79 -13.10
N PRO A 445 7.26 83.13 -12.94
CA PRO A 445 6.11 83.75 -12.31
C PRO A 445 4.89 83.49 -13.19
N LEU A 446 3.91 82.76 -12.66
CA LEU A 446 2.61 82.56 -13.31
C LEU A 446 2.05 83.95 -13.66
N PRO A 447 1.69 84.22 -14.92
CA PRO A 447 1.09 85.49 -15.30
C PRO A 447 -0.19 85.68 -14.46
N ARG A 448 -0.20 86.74 -13.65
CA ARG A 448 -1.38 87.12 -12.87
C ARG A 448 -2.54 87.37 -13.86
N PRO A 449 -3.74 86.83 -13.62
CA PRO A 449 -4.89 87.08 -14.48
C PRO A 449 -5.22 88.58 -14.42
N ASN A 450 -4.91 89.30 -15.49
CA ASN A 450 -5.35 90.68 -15.66
C ASN A 450 -6.85 90.67 -15.95
N ASN A 451 -7.60 91.36 -15.08
CA ASN A 451 -9.05 91.47 -15.11
C ASN A 451 -9.57 92.21 -16.36
N PRO A 452 -10.85 91.97 -16.71
CA PRO A 452 -11.40 92.18 -18.04
C PRO A 452 -11.82 93.62 -18.30
N THR A 453 -11.47 94.15 -19.48
CA THR A 453 -12.08 95.37 -20.02
C THR A 453 -13.29 95.03 -20.87
N SER A 454 -14.44 95.51 -20.41
CA SER A 454 -15.74 95.54 -21.08
C SER A 454 -15.75 96.42 -22.34
N ILE A 455 -16.87 96.36 -23.08
CA ILE A 455 -17.29 97.12 -24.29
C ILE A 455 -17.12 96.23 -25.55
N GLY A 456 -18.13 95.66 -26.22
CA GLY A 456 -19.49 96.10 -26.56
C GLY A 456 -19.46 96.78 -27.95
N GLY A 457 -20.15 96.40 -29.03
CA GLY A 457 -21.05 95.31 -29.39
C GLY A 457 -21.47 95.43 -30.88
N ARG A 458 -22.32 94.49 -31.35
CA ARG A 458 -23.14 94.45 -32.60
C ARG A 458 -22.35 94.28 -33.94
N LEU A 459 -22.78 93.52 -34.96
CA LEU A 459 -24.10 93.12 -35.47
C LEU A 459 -24.07 91.78 -36.26
N PHE A 460 -25.25 91.11 -36.36
CA PHE A 460 -25.72 90.10 -37.35
C PHE A 460 -25.02 88.72 -37.43
N GLY A 461 -25.70 87.57 -37.54
CA GLY A 461 -27.12 87.20 -37.64
C GLY A 461 -27.31 85.73 -38.07
N ARG A 462 -28.49 85.15 -37.76
CA ARG A 462 -29.13 83.86 -38.20
C ARG A 462 -28.47 82.54 -37.74
N ARG A 463 -29.12 81.59 -37.04
CA ARG A 463 -30.47 80.93 -37.03
C ARG A 463 -30.41 79.53 -37.69
N ALA A 464 -30.52 78.47 -36.87
CA ALA A 464 -31.34 77.25 -37.01
C ALA A 464 -30.91 76.24 -35.90
N MET A 465 -31.74 75.94 -34.89
CA MET A 465 -32.62 74.74 -34.74
C MET A 465 -31.80 73.43 -34.63
N ASP A 466 -32.05 72.43 -33.78
CA ASP A 466 -32.92 72.16 -32.63
C ASP A 466 -32.55 70.74 -32.12
N GLY A 467 -32.98 70.38 -30.90
CA GLY A 467 -33.04 68.99 -30.39
C GLY A 467 -32.03 68.69 -29.27
N VAL A 468 -32.28 68.90 -27.98
CA VAL A 468 -33.35 68.42 -27.08
C VAL A 468 -33.40 66.89 -26.96
N HIS A 469 -32.80 66.35 -25.88
CA HIS A 469 -33.56 65.61 -24.87
C HIS A 469 -32.83 65.56 -23.51
N ALA A 470 -33.51 66.11 -22.51
CA ALA A 470 -33.36 65.85 -21.08
C ALA A 470 -33.90 64.43 -20.76
N GLY A 471 -33.44 63.67 -19.77
CA GLY A 471 -33.26 63.97 -18.35
C GLY A 471 -33.04 62.63 -17.60
N PRO A 472 -33.48 62.46 -16.34
CA PRO A 472 -32.68 62.77 -15.16
C PRO A 472 -32.52 61.60 -14.16
N VAL A 473 -31.59 61.77 -13.21
CA VAL A 473 -31.61 61.35 -11.77
C VAL A 473 -31.94 59.88 -11.41
N ALA A 474 -31.00 59.20 -10.75
CA ALA A 474 -31.19 58.54 -9.43
C ALA A 474 -29.97 57.68 -9.02
N GLU A 475 -29.25 58.13 -7.99
CA GLU A 475 -28.76 57.25 -6.90
C GLU A 475 -29.89 57.19 -5.84
N PRO A 476 -29.92 56.30 -4.82
CA PRO A 476 -28.94 55.28 -4.40
C PRO A 476 -29.55 53.92 -3.97
N GLN A 477 -28.78 52.82 -3.89
CA GLN A 477 -29.01 51.80 -2.84
C GLN A 477 -27.89 50.78 -2.66
N ALA A 478 -27.61 50.52 -1.38
CA ALA A 478 -26.72 49.49 -0.86
C ALA A 478 -27.41 48.12 -0.71
N ALA A 479 -26.67 47.04 -0.95
CA ALA A 479 -26.82 45.68 -0.37
C ALA A 479 -25.64 44.81 -0.89
N ALA A 480 -24.64 44.47 -0.06
CA ALA A 480 -24.52 43.22 0.72
C ALA A 480 -24.09 41.97 -0.10
N PRO A 481 -23.33 41.02 0.49
CA PRO A 481 -22.34 40.18 -0.21
C PRO A 481 -22.85 38.82 -0.68
N ALA A 482 -22.21 38.28 -1.71
CA ALA A 482 -22.44 36.94 -2.26
C ALA A 482 -21.90 35.81 -1.35
N PRO A 483 -22.55 34.63 -1.31
CA PRO A 483 -22.21 33.54 -0.40
C PRO A 483 -21.18 32.54 -0.95
N LEU A 484 -20.50 31.88 -0.01
CA LEU A 484 -19.63 30.71 -0.14
C LEU A 484 -20.38 29.49 -0.73
N PRO A 485 -19.72 28.60 -1.48
CA PRO A 485 -20.21 27.24 -1.67
C PRO A 485 -19.72 26.31 -0.55
N ALA A 486 -20.69 25.61 0.05
CA ALA A 486 -20.53 24.64 1.11
C ALA A 486 -20.13 23.24 0.59
N THR A 487 -19.27 22.59 1.37
CA THR A 487 -19.22 21.15 1.70
C THR A 487 -20.01 20.16 0.83
N SER A 488 -19.27 19.30 0.11
CA SER A 488 -19.77 18.00 -0.36
C SER A 488 -19.37 16.90 0.64
N THR A 489 -20.38 16.33 1.29
CA THR A 489 -20.31 15.15 2.15
C THR A 489 -21.06 14.00 1.50
N SER A 490 -20.50 12.79 1.63
CA SER A 490 -21.18 11.49 1.51
C SER A 490 -21.48 10.95 0.11
N ALA A 491 -20.52 10.18 -0.43
CA ALA A 491 -20.81 9.12 -1.39
C ALA A 491 -20.99 7.79 -0.62
N ARG A 492 -22.23 7.29 -0.59
CA ARG A 492 -22.58 5.93 -0.15
C ARG A 492 -22.84 5.08 -1.42
N PRO A 493 -22.38 3.82 -1.50
CA PRO A 493 -22.52 3.03 -2.72
C PRO A 493 -23.96 2.55 -2.91
N GLN A 494 -24.49 2.72 -4.13
CA GLN A 494 -25.71 2.06 -4.58
C GLN A 494 -25.41 0.59 -4.87
N VAL A 495 -26.15 -0.29 -4.19
CA VAL A 495 -26.28 -1.71 -4.48
C VAL A 495 -27.39 -1.84 -5.53
N THR A 496 -27.06 -2.32 -6.72
CA THR A 496 -28.04 -2.82 -7.69
C THR A 496 -28.36 -4.29 -7.36
N PRO A 497 -29.64 -4.67 -7.20
CA PRO A 497 -30.05 -6.05 -7.32
C PRO A 497 -30.48 -6.34 -8.77
N ASN A 498 -30.36 -7.62 -9.15
CA ASN A 498 -31.05 -8.25 -10.28
C ASN A 498 -30.29 -8.32 -11.61
N GLN A 499 -29.57 -9.43 -11.83
CA GLN A 499 -29.57 -10.06 -13.15
C GLN A 499 -29.57 -11.59 -13.01
N ALA A 500 -30.66 -12.17 -13.46
CA ALA A 500 -30.99 -13.58 -13.42
C ALA A 500 -30.26 -14.35 -14.55
N ALA A 501 -29.92 -15.59 -14.19
CA ALA A 501 -29.80 -16.80 -15.00
C ALA A 501 -29.88 -16.69 -16.53
N ALA A 502 -28.81 -17.14 -17.19
CA ALA A 502 -28.85 -17.78 -18.51
C ALA A 502 -27.81 -18.93 -18.56
N PRO A 503 -28.06 -20.00 -19.35
CA PRO A 503 -27.52 -21.33 -19.13
C PRO A 503 -26.14 -21.60 -19.75
N SER A 504 -25.47 -22.60 -19.17
CA SER A 504 -24.22 -23.22 -19.60
C SER A 504 -24.19 -23.57 -21.11
N PRO A 505 -23.10 -23.25 -21.83
CA PRO A 505 -22.79 -23.91 -23.08
C PRO A 505 -22.01 -25.21 -22.84
N SER A 506 -22.53 -26.25 -23.46
CA SER A 506 -22.07 -27.63 -23.51
C SER A 506 -20.58 -27.77 -23.84
N ALA A 507 -19.93 -28.67 -23.11
CA ALA A 507 -18.57 -29.14 -23.38
C ALA A 507 -18.50 -29.90 -24.73
N PRO A 508 -17.49 -29.67 -25.58
CA PRO A 508 -17.19 -30.59 -26.66
C PRO A 508 -16.32 -31.75 -26.15
N ASP A 509 -16.85 -32.94 -26.38
CA ASP A 509 -16.18 -34.24 -26.30
C ASP A 509 -14.88 -34.23 -27.13
N ARG A 510 -13.73 -34.35 -26.46
CA ARG A 510 -12.42 -34.61 -27.08
C ARG A 510 -11.85 -35.90 -26.49
N ARG A 511 -12.25 -37.02 -27.09
CA ARG A 511 -11.39 -38.21 -27.18
C ARG A 511 -10.17 -37.85 -28.06
N GLY A 512 -9.04 -37.66 -27.42
CA GLY A 512 -7.73 -37.57 -28.07
C GLY A 512 -6.75 -38.42 -27.28
N GLU A 513 -6.18 -39.43 -27.94
CA GLU A 513 -5.18 -40.37 -27.44
C GLU A 513 -4.01 -39.67 -26.75
N ALA A 514 -3.66 -40.14 -25.55
CA ALA A 514 -2.41 -39.78 -24.90
C ALA A 514 -1.25 -40.63 -25.45
N PRO A 515 -0.14 -40.04 -25.92
CA PRO A 515 1.06 -40.80 -26.25
C PRO A 515 1.77 -41.26 -24.96
N GLN A 516 2.12 -42.55 -24.95
CA GLN A 516 2.95 -43.17 -23.91
C GLN A 516 4.30 -42.44 -23.79
N VAL A 517 4.53 -41.81 -22.64
CA VAL A 517 5.86 -41.29 -22.26
C VAL A 517 6.65 -42.44 -21.65
N LYS A 518 7.68 -42.88 -22.38
CA LYS A 518 8.75 -43.77 -21.92
C LYS A 518 9.36 -43.25 -20.62
N SER A 519 9.26 -44.05 -19.57
CA SER A 519 9.98 -43.91 -18.31
C SER A 519 11.50 -44.06 -18.51
N ALA A 520 12.25 -42.98 -18.24
CA ALA A 520 13.71 -42.99 -18.15
C ALA A 520 14.18 -43.52 -16.78
N PRO A 521 15.36 -44.16 -16.70
CA PRO A 521 15.82 -44.88 -15.51
C PRO A 521 16.30 -43.95 -14.39
N ARG A 522 15.95 -44.31 -13.15
CA ARG A 522 16.46 -43.73 -11.90
C ARG A 522 18.00 -43.90 -11.81
N PRO A 523 18.77 -42.86 -11.43
CA PRO A 523 20.15 -43.03 -11.03
C PRO A 523 20.27 -43.66 -9.63
N PRO A 524 21.39 -44.37 -9.35
CA PRO A 524 21.57 -45.14 -8.12
C PRO A 524 21.79 -44.26 -6.89
N ARG A 525 21.26 -44.72 -5.75
CA ARG A 525 21.52 -44.20 -4.41
C ARG A 525 23.00 -44.35 -4.07
N SER A 526 23.72 -43.23 -3.92
CA SER A 526 24.98 -43.21 -3.18
C SER A 526 24.69 -43.30 -1.68
N THR A 527 25.30 -44.30 -1.08
CA THR A 527 25.53 -44.43 0.36
C THR A 527 26.81 -43.68 0.73
N THR A 528 26.95 -43.41 2.03
CA THR A 528 28.11 -42.89 2.78
C THR A 528 28.51 -41.42 2.63
N ALA A 529 28.23 -40.62 3.67
CA ALA A 529 29.26 -39.89 4.41
C ALA A 529 28.68 -39.35 5.72
N SER A 530 29.12 -39.94 6.82
CA SER A 530 29.06 -39.42 8.18
C SER A 530 29.78 -38.07 8.21
N GLY A 531 29.05 -36.98 8.45
CA GLY A 531 29.56 -35.62 8.52
C GLY A 531 29.27 -35.00 9.87
N GLU A 532 30.33 -34.57 10.53
CA GLU A 532 30.41 -34.07 11.90
C GLU A 532 29.37 -32.99 12.26
N ASN A 533 28.68 -33.21 13.38
CA ASN A 533 28.00 -32.15 14.12
C ASN A 533 29.06 -31.23 14.74
N LEU A 534 29.47 -30.19 14.00
CA LEU A 534 30.24 -29.09 14.55
C LEU A 534 29.36 -28.23 15.46
N ASN A 535 29.75 -28.22 16.72
CA ASN A 535 29.09 -27.58 17.85
C ASN A 535 29.15 -26.04 17.70
N LEU A 536 28.00 -25.43 17.43
CA LEU A 536 27.80 -23.99 17.25
C LEU A 536 28.26 -23.15 18.46
N LYS A 537 28.45 -23.78 19.63
CA LYS A 537 29.04 -23.16 20.83
C LYS A 537 30.52 -22.82 20.69
N GLN A 538 31.31 -23.58 19.92
CA GLN A 538 32.74 -23.33 19.74
C GLN A 538 33.04 -22.23 18.71
N ALA A 539 32.10 -21.92 17.82
CA ALA A 539 32.24 -20.81 16.88
C ALA A 539 32.00 -19.44 17.54
N LEU A 540 31.16 -19.38 18.57
CA LEU A 540 30.84 -18.12 19.26
C LEU A 540 31.92 -17.69 20.28
N GLU A 541 32.69 -18.61 20.86
CA GLU A 541 33.81 -18.25 21.76
C GLU A 541 35.01 -17.63 21.05
N ARG A 542 35.15 -17.78 19.72
CA ARG A 542 36.27 -17.21 18.96
C ARG A 542 36.06 -15.76 18.50
N ILE A 543 34.85 -15.21 18.60
CA ILE A 543 34.56 -13.83 18.19
C ILE A 543 34.70 -12.84 19.39
N GLY A 544 34.81 -13.35 20.62
CA GLY A 544 34.91 -12.52 21.83
C GLY A 544 36.32 -12.06 22.24
N ASN A 545 37.38 -12.44 21.52
CA ASN A 545 38.77 -12.10 21.86
C ASN A 545 39.58 -11.63 20.64
N ALA A 546 39.09 -10.61 19.93
CA ALA A 546 39.85 -9.87 18.92
C ALA A 546 39.62 -8.37 19.06
#